data_AF-A0A0G9H3M7-F1
#
_entry.id   AF-A0A0G9H3M7-F1
#
_cell.length_a   1.000
_cell.length_b   1.000
_cell.length_c   1.000
_cell.angle_alpha   90.00
_cell.angle_beta   90.00
_cell.angle_gamma   90.00
#
_symmetry.space_group_name_H-M   'P 1'
#
loop_
_entity.id
_entity.type
_entity.pdbx_description
1 polymer ?
#
loop_
_entity_poly.entity_id
_entity_poly.type
_entity_poly.pdbx_seq_one_letter_code
_entity_poly.pdbx_strand_id
1 'polypeptide(L)' 'MRRTLADYAPWIAIALAIAVAAAYFALNAPSSHETYDDCLARLATSDDTDATRGLNRAACANKPGATPATSAATHP' A
#
# COMPACT_ATOMS: atom_id res chain seq x y z
N MET A 1 -43.58 5.09 23.57
CA MET A 1 -42.74 3.87 23.57
C MET A 1 -41.30 4.29 23.79
N ARG A 2 -40.69 3.92 24.92
CA ARG A 2 -39.29 4.26 25.23
C ARG A 2 -38.40 3.28 24.46
N ARG A 3 -37.67 3.76 23.44
CA ARG A 3 -36.62 2.96 22.78
C ARG A 3 -35.59 2.62 23.85
N THR A 4 -35.41 1.34 24.12
CA THR A 4 -34.50 0.87 25.15
C THR A 4 -33.10 0.77 24.56
N LEU A 5 -32.06 0.88 25.38
CA LEU A 5 -30.67 0.65 24.95
C LEU A 5 -30.49 -0.72 24.26
N ALA A 6 -31.37 -1.69 24.56
CA ALA A 6 -31.41 -2.99 23.92
C ALA A 6 -31.76 -2.92 22.41
N ASP A 7 -32.53 -1.93 21.97
CA ASP A 7 -32.86 -1.74 20.54
C ASP A 7 -31.63 -1.25 19.73
N TYR A 8 -30.68 -0.59 20.40
CA TYR A 8 -29.44 -0.12 19.79
C TYR A 8 -28.29 -1.11 19.93
N ALA A 9 -28.41 -2.11 20.82
CA ALA A 9 -27.43 -3.18 21.00
C ALA A 9 -26.98 -3.85 19.68
N PRO A 10 -27.87 -4.20 18.72
CA PRO A 10 -27.43 -4.78 17.45
C PRO A 10 -26.61 -3.79 16.60
N TRP A 11 -27.00 -2.50 16.58
CA TRP A 11 -26.28 -1.47 15.84
C TRP A 11 -24.91 -1.17 16.45
N ILE A 12 -24.82 -1.17 17.78
CA ILE A 12 -23.55 -1.03 18.51
C ILE A 12 -22.64 -2.21 18.19
N ALA A 13 -23.15 -3.45 18.20
CA ALA A 13 -22.37 -4.63 17.86
C ALA A 13 -21.82 -4.58 16.43
N ILE A 14 -22.63 -4.14 15.46
CA ILE A 14 -22.19 -3.96 14.06
C ILE A 14 -21.08 -2.90 13.98
N ALA A 15 -21.27 -1.73 14.59
CA ALA A 15 -20.26 -0.67 14.58
C ALA A 15 -18.95 -1.13 15.21
N LEU A 16 -19.03 -1.90 16.30
CA LEU A 16 -17.86 -2.43 17.00
C LEU A 16 -17.13 -3.49 16.16
N ALA A 17 -17.87 -4.37 15.46
CA ALA A 17 -17.29 -5.34 14.54
C ALA A 17 -16.55 -4.65 13.37
N ILE A 18 -17.13 -3.59 12.80
CA ILE A 18 -16.48 -2.81 11.72
C ILE A 18 -15.21 -2.12 12.24
N ALA A 19 -15.27 -1.52 13.43
CA ALA A 19 -14.11 -0.87 14.04
C ALA A 19 -12.96 -1.86 14.31
N VAL A 20 -13.28 -3.06 14.82
CA VAL A 20 -12.30 -4.13 15.04
C VAL A 20 -11.71 -4.60 13.71
N ALA A 21 -12.53 -4.79 12.68
CA ALA A 21 -12.04 -5.16 11.36
C ALA A 21 -11.12 -4.08 10.77
N ALA A 22 -11.49 -2.81 10.85
CA ALA A 22 -10.67 -1.70 10.37
C ALA A 22 -9.35 -1.57 11.14
N ALA A 23 -9.38 -1.72 12.47
CA ALA A 23 -8.17 -1.72 13.29
C ALA A 23 -7.27 -2.92 12.95
N TYR A 24 -7.85 -4.10 12.76
CA TYR A 24 -7.12 -5.28 12.31
C TYR A 24 -6.50 -5.05 10.94
N PHE A 25 -7.23 -4.49 9.98
CA PHE A 25 -6.67 -4.12 8.68
C PHE A 25 -5.63 -3.02 8.77
N ALA A 26 -5.71 -2.09 9.71
CA ALA A 26 -4.66 -1.07 9.88
C ALA A 26 -3.39 -1.64 10.52
N LEU A 27 -3.54 -2.59 11.45
CA LEU A 27 -2.44 -3.24 12.17
C LEU A 27 -1.79 -4.38 11.36
N ASN A 28 -2.61 -5.12 10.60
CA ASN A 28 -2.22 -6.27 9.80
C ASN A 28 -2.27 -6.02 8.30
N ALA A 29 -2.62 -4.82 7.83
CA ALA A 29 -2.12 -4.40 6.54
C ALA A 29 -0.61 -4.43 6.70
N PRO A 30 0.12 -5.34 6.01
CA PRO A 30 1.51 -5.05 5.77
C PRO A 30 1.53 -3.61 5.26
N SER A 31 2.36 -2.77 5.89
CA SER A 31 2.73 -1.48 5.37
C SER A 31 3.40 -1.72 4.01
N SER A 32 2.60 -2.09 3.01
CA SER A 32 2.99 -2.47 1.66
C SER A 32 3.30 -1.22 0.85
N HIS A 33 3.91 -0.24 1.50
CA HIS A 33 4.84 0.63 0.80
C HIS A 33 6.12 -0.19 0.59
N GLU A 34 6.01 -1.29 -0.18
CA GLU A 34 7.16 -1.91 -0.81
C GLU A 34 7.81 -0.78 -1.62
N THR A 35 8.96 -0.33 -1.15
CA THR A 35 9.64 0.81 -1.75
C THR A 35 10.23 0.38 -3.08
N TYR A 36 10.57 1.37 -3.91
CA TYR A 36 11.27 1.12 -5.17
C TYR A 36 12.49 0.18 -5.00
N ASP A 37 13.27 0.36 -3.93
CA ASP A 37 14.42 -0.49 -3.62
C ASP A 37 14.05 -1.92 -3.21
N ASP A 38 12.98 -2.13 -2.46
CA ASP A 38 12.52 -3.47 -2.06
C ASP A 38 12.00 -4.26 -3.28
N CYS A 39 11.28 -3.57 -4.16
CA CYS A 39 10.87 -4.09 -5.45
C CYS A 39 12.08 -4.46 -6.32
N LEU A 40 13.08 -3.58 -6.45
CA LEU A 40 14.30 -3.90 -7.18
C LEU A 40 15.10 -5.04 -6.55
N ALA A 41 15.18 -5.11 -5.22
CA ALA A 41 15.91 -6.17 -4.52
C ALA A 41 15.26 -7.56 -4.71
N ARG A 42 13.93 -7.62 -4.84
CA ARG A 42 13.21 -8.86 -5.20
C ARG A 42 13.42 -9.26 -6.65
N LEU A 43 13.52 -8.29 -7.56
CA LEU A 43 13.66 -8.54 -8.99
C LEU A 43 15.12 -8.72 -9.44
N ALA A 44 16.08 -8.24 -8.66
CA ALA A 44 17.51 -8.38 -8.91
C ALA A 44 17.95 -9.82 -8.70
N THR A 45 17.89 -10.62 -9.77
CA THR A 45 18.54 -11.92 -9.82
C THR A 45 19.98 -11.74 -10.32
N SER A 46 20.88 -12.65 -9.93
CA SER A 46 22.32 -12.55 -10.24
C SER A 46 22.66 -12.59 -11.74
N ASP A 47 21.67 -12.82 -12.62
CA ASP A 47 21.82 -13.00 -14.07
C ASP A 47 21.01 -11.97 -14.90
N ASP A 48 20.65 -10.82 -14.32
CA ASP A 48 19.89 -9.80 -15.06
C ASP A 48 20.75 -9.09 -16.12
N THR A 49 20.42 -9.34 -17.39
CA THR A 49 20.91 -8.53 -18.52
C THR A 49 20.44 -7.08 -18.39
N ASP A 50 21.12 -6.13 -19.06
CA ASP A 50 20.71 -4.71 -19.01
C ASP A 50 19.26 -4.48 -19.49
N ALA A 51 18.74 -5.35 -20.36
CA ALA A 51 17.35 -5.33 -20.78
C ALA A 51 16.40 -5.70 -19.63
N THR A 52 16.71 -6.77 -18.89
CA THR A 52 15.93 -7.20 -17.72
C THR A 52 15.98 -6.14 -16.61
N ARG A 53 17.15 -5.53 -16.39
CA ARG A 53 17.31 -4.41 -15.46
C ARG A 53 16.41 -3.21 -15.81
N GLY A 54 16.29 -2.88 -17.10
CA GLY A 54 15.39 -1.81 -17.57
C GLY A 54 13.90 -2.13 -17.33
N LEU A 55 13.49 -3.36 -17.62
CA LEU A 55 12.14 -3.87 -17.35
C LEU A 55 11.82 -3.86 -15.84
N ASN A 56 12.77 -4.28 -15.00
CA ASN A 56 12.61 -4.30 -13.55
C ASN A 56 12.42 -2.88 -12.98
N ARG A 57 13.18 -1.90 -13.48
CA ARG A 57 12.99 -0.47 -13.11
C ARG A 57 11.64 0.06 -13.56
N ALA A 58 11.20 -0.28 -14.78
CA ALA A 58 9.89 0.13 -15.29
C ALA A 58 8.74 -0.51 -14.49
N ALA A 59 8.88 -1.79 -14.11
CA ALA A 59 7.92 -2.49 -13.28
C ALA A 59 7.82 -1.89 -11.86
N CYS A 60 8.94 -1.40 -11.32
CA CYS A 60 8.99 -0.76 -10.01
C CYS A 60 8.70 0.75 -10.03
N ALA A 61 8.60 1.41 -11.19
CA ALA A 61 8.51 2.88 -11.30
C ALA A 61 7.25 3.49 -10.64
N ASN A 62 6.18 2.71 -10.46
CA ASN A 62 4.97 3.14 -9.76
C ASN A 62 5.03 2.92 -8.23
N LYS A 63 6.17 2.46 -7.70
CA LYS A 63 6.35 2.21 -6.28
C LYS A 63 6.78 3.49 -5.56
N PRO A 64 6.39 3.66 -4.28
CA PRO A 64 6.82 4.80 -3.46
C PRO A 64 8.34 4.83 -3.33
N GLY A 65 8.94 6.01 -3.53
CA GLY A 65 10.40 6.21 -3.53
C GLY A 65 11.06 6.13 -4.92
N ALA A 66 10.31 5.78 -5.97
CA ALA A 66 10.77 6.00 -7.34
C ALA A 66 10.92 7.51 -7.55
N THR A 67 12.14 7.98 -7.84
CA THR A 67 12.34 9.39 -8.20
C THR A 67 11.53 9.68 -9.46
N PRO A 68 10.61 10.67 -9.45
CA PRO A 68 9.95 11.07 -10.67
C PRO A 68 11.04 11.57 -11.62
N ALA A 69 11.18 10.95 -12.78
CA ALA A 69 11.98 11.44 -13.89
C ALA A 69 11.35 12.70 -14.52
N THR A 70 10.86 13.64 -13.69
CA THR A 70 10.15 14.85 -14.08
C THR A 70 10.64 16.06 -13.28
N SER A 71 11.97 16.18 -13.15
CA SER A 71 12.61 17.46 -12.81
C SER A 71 13.74 17.85 -13.76
N ALA A 72 13.90 17.15 -14.90
CA ALA A 72 14.90 17.46 -15.93
C ALA A 72 14.30 18.15 -17.17
N ALA A 73 13.21 18.90 -17.01
CA ALA A 73 12.64 19.70 -18.09
C ALA A 73 12.01 21.00 -17.57
N THR A 74 12.82 21.81 -16.88
CA THR A 74 12.56 23.25 -16.73
C THR A 74 13.77 24.00 -17.29
N HIS A 75 13.78 24.17 -18.61
CA HIS A 75 14.44 25.31 -19.26
C HIS A 75 13.51 26.52 -19.05
N PRO A 76 14.05 27.70 -18.72
CA PRO A 76 14.59 28.59 -19.74
C PRO A 76 16.12 28.68 -19.76
#